data_AF-A0A1V3X2L6-F1
#
_entry.id   AF-A0A1V3X2L6-F1
#
_cell.length_a   1.000
_cell.length_b   1.000
_cell.length_c   1.000
_cell.angle_alpha   90.00
_cell.angle_beta   90.00
_cell.angle_gamma   90.00
#
_symmetry.space_group_name_H-M   'P 1'
#
loop_
_entity.id
_entity.type
_entity.pdbx_description
1 polymer ?
#
loop_
_entity_poly.entity_id
_entity_poly.type
_entity_poly.pdbx_seq_one_letter_code
_entity_poly.pdbx_strand_id
1 'polypeptide(L)'
;MVPAVLAVALVAVDAAALAGHMPSLGGLNYLLCWGLLYQLGICWQAGLLSGRRPIVLAAGSAVALALLIWIGPYPVSMIGVPGQAVQNSMPPSVAMLAFACTQAGIAVAIAPALNRMLRSHRLQRLLSAANSNVMALYLWHMVPVVIVAVVAYPAGLLPQPAQGTAAWWLARLEWEVVLSLVTAVEMTLLWWLRRFFAAPLPTIRIPLPQRWAEPIMLVGAMMAAASLWVVAAAGFAPDGKYPWMTALVFALGLTLVACRPAKATLRSVDTAPESN
;
A
#
# COMPACT_ATOMS: atom_id res chain seq x y z
N MET A 1 5.26 15.70 -17.23
CA MET A 1 6.35 16.44 -16.54
C MET A 1 6.40 16.13 -15.05
N VAL A 2 5.25 16.03 -14.35
CA VAL A 2 5.19 15.72 -12.91
C VAL A 2 5.98 14.46 -12.47
N PRO A 3 5.88 13.28 -13.15
CA PRO A 3 6.64 12.10 -12.73
C PRO A 3 8.16 12.30 -12.75
N ALA A 4 8.67 13.03 -13.74
CA ALA A 4 10.10 13.32 -13.86
C ALA A 4 10.58 14.26 -12.75
N VAL A 5 9.78 15.27 -12.39
CA VAL A 5 10.08 16.18 -11.28
C VAL A 5 10.13 15.42 -9.95
N LEU A 6 9.16 14.53 -9.71
CA LEU A 6 9.15 13.68 -8.51
C LEU A 6 10.37 12.74 -8.46
N ALA A 7 10.78 12.19 -9.60
CA ALA A 7 11.96 11.33 -9.70
C ALA A 7 13.24 12.11 -9.34
N VAL A 8 13.42 13.29 -9.94
CA VAL A 8 14.58 14.15 -9.67
C VAL A 8 14.60 14.59 -8.21
N ALA A 9 13.45 14.98 -7.66
CA ALA A 9 13.34 15.35 -6.25
C ALA A 9 13.70 14.17 -5.33
N LEU A 10 13.23 12.96 -5.64
CA LEU A 10 13.57 11.76 -4.87
C LEU A 10 15.06 11.47 -4.93
N VAL A 11 15.68 11.53 -6.11
CA VAL A 11 17.13 11.34 -6.27
C VAL A 11 17.91 12.37 -5.45
N ALA A 12 17.48 13.64 -5.47
CA ALA A 12 18.12 14.69 -4.69
C ALA A 12 17.99 14.46 -3.17
N VAL A 13 16.80 14.09 -2.69
CA VAL A 13 16.57 13.79 -1.28
C VAL A 13 17.35 12.56 -0.84
N ASP A 14 17.36 11.49 -1.63
CA ASP A 14 18.08 10.25 -1.31
C ASP A 14 19.60 10.49 -1.25
N ALA A 15 20.15 11.21 -2.23
CA ALA A 15 21.56 11.60 -2.24
C ALA A 15 21.91 12.51 -1.05
N ALA A 16 21.06 13.48 -0.72
CA ALA A 16 21.25 14.37 0.43
C ALA A 16 21.15 13.62 1.76
N ALA A 17 20.24 12.66 1.89
CA ALA A 17 20.10 11.84 3.09
C ALA A 17 21.33 10.95 3.30
N LEU A 18 21.85 10.34 2.23
CA LEU A 18 23.07 9.53 2.26
C LEU A 18 24.33 10.36 2.55
N ALA A 19 24.50 11.51 1.90
CA ALA A 19 25.68 12.36 2.08
C ALA A 19 25.65 13.12 3.43
N GLY A 20 24.48 13.62 3.82
CA GLY A 20 24.29 14.45 5.00
C GLY A 20 24.10 13.68 6.31
N HIS A 21 24.00 12.35 6.27
CA HIS A 21 23.67 11.52 7.44
C HIS A 21 22.44 12.05 8.21
N MET A 22 21.41 12.49 7.47
CA MET A 22 20.17 13.02 8.02
C MET A 22 19.01 12.05 7.72
N PRO A 23 18.79 11.01 8.55
CA PRO A 23 17.73 10.02 8.33
C PRO A 23 16.32 10.63 8.23
N SER A 24 16.10 11.78 8.87
CA SER A 24 14.82 12.50 8.85
C SER A 24 14.46 13.04 7.47
N LEU A 25 15.44 13.44 6.65
CA LEU A 25 15.19 13.92 5.27
C LEU A 25 14.71 12.80 4.36
N GLY A 26 15.23 11.58 4.53
CA GLY A 26 14.82 10.42 3.76
C GLY A 26 13.33 10.07 3.94
N GLY A 27 12.69 10.51 5.04
CA GLY A 27 11.25 10.37 5.23
C GLY A 27 10.41 10.99 4.10
N LEU A 28 10.90 12.02 3.43
CA LEU A 28 10.20 12.62 2.28
C LEU A 28 10.09 11.65 1.09
N ASN A 29 11.01 10.68 0.97
CA ASN A 29 10.97 9.70 -0.11
C ASN A 29 9.74 8.80 -0.04
N TYR A 30 9.11 8.62 1.13
CA TYR A 30 7.82 7.93 1.21
C TYR A 30 6.76 8.63 0.35
N LEU A 31 6.69 9.97 0.42
CA LEU A 31 5.73 10.75 -0.36
C LEU A 31 6.14 10.86 -1.83
N LEU A 32 7.44 11.07 -2.10
CA LEU A 32 7.92 11.23 -3.47
C LEU A 32 7.82 9.93 -4.28
N CYS A 33 8.25 8.80 -3.70
CA CYS A 33 8.20 7.50 -4.35
C CYS A 33 6.75 7.10 -4.61
N TRP A 34 5.90 7.18 -3.58
CA TRP A 34 4.49 6.84 -3.69
C TRP A 34 3.76 7.76 -4.67
N GLY A 35 3.99 9.07 -4.57
CA GLY A 35 3.44 10.06 -5.49
C GLY A 35 3.84 9.78 -6.94
N LEU A 36 5.09 9.39 -7.20
CA LEU A 36 5.54 9.05 -8.55
C LEU A 36 4.81 7.83 -9.09
N LEU A 37 4.71 6.74 -8.33
CA LEU A 37 4.00 5.53 -8.75
C LEU A 37 2.51 5.82 -8.99
N TYR A 38 1.90 6.66 -8.16
CA TYR A 38 0.53 7.13 -8.36
C TYR A 38 0.37 7.90 -9.68
N GLN A 39 1.30 8.82 -9.98
CA GLN A 39 1.30 9.56 -11.24
C GLN A 39 1.54 8.65 -12.45
N LEU A 40 2.33 7.57 -12.32
CA LEU A 40 2.45 6.56 -13.38
C LEU A 40 1.13 5.84 -13.61
N GLY A 41 0.37 5.53 -12.56
CA GLY A 41 -0.99 4.99 -12.66
C GLY A 41 -1.93 5.91 -13.44
N ILE A 42 -1.92 7.21 -13.13
CA ILE A 42 -2.68 8.23 -13.88
C ILE A 42 -2.21 8.28 -15.34
N CYS A 43 -0.90 8.28 -15.58
CA CYS A 43 -0.35 8.30 -16.94
C CYS A 43 -0.75 7.07 -17.74
N TRP A 44 -0.86 5.89 -17.11
CA TRP A 44 -1.37 4.69 -17.75
C TRP A 44 -2.87 4.82 -18.08
N GLN A 45 -3.68 5.24 -17.12
CA GLN A 45 -5.12 5.42 -17.30
C GLN A 45 -5.45 6.50 -18.35
N ALA A 46 -4.64 7.55 -18.45
CA ALA A 46 -4.72 8.58 -19.47
C ALA A 46 -4.14 8.16 -20.85
N GLY A 47 -3.66 6.92 -20.99
CA GLY A 47 -3.10 6.40 -22.24
C GLY A 47 -1.70 6.93 -22.61
N LEU A 48 -1.05 7.69 -21.71
CA LEU A 48 0.28 8.26 -21.91
C LEU A 48 1.39 7.19 -21.84
N LEU A 49 1.15 6.08 -21.12
CA LEU A 49 2.02 4.90 -21.10
C LEU A 49 1.52 3.83 -22.08
N SER A 50 1.58 4.12 -23.38
CA SER A 50 1.17 3.23 -24.46
C SER A 50 2.30 2.95 -25.46
N GLY A 51 2.10 1.92 -26.30
CA GLY A 51 3.09 1.51 -27.31
C GLY A 51 4.39 1.01 -26.69
N ARG A 52 5.52 1.61 -27.09
CA ARG A 52 6.87 1.24 -26.59
C ARG A 52 7.22 1.85 -25.24
N ARG A 53 6.50 2.87 -24.78
CA ARG A 53 6.84 3.63 -23.56
C ARG A 53 6.92 2.77 -22.28
N PRO A 54 6.00 1.82 -22.03
CA PRO A 54 6.10 0.91 -20.88
C PRO A 54 7.35 0.03 -20.92
N ILE A 55 7.75 -0.42 -22.12
CA ILE A 55 8.94 -1.24 -22.32
C ILE A 55 10.20 -0.41 -22.07
N VAL A 56 10.23 0.83 -22.58
CA VAL A 56 11.34 1.77 -22.32
C VAL A 56 11.46 2.10 -20.84
N LEU A 57 10.33 2.33 -20.14
CA LEU A 57 10.32 2.51 -18.69
C LEU A 57 10.86 1.26 -17.98
N ALA A 58 10.36 0.07 -18.34
CA ALA A 58 10.79 -1.18 -17.73
C ALA A 58 12.29 -1.41 -17.89
N ALA A 59 12.79 -1.34 -19.13
CA ALA A 59 14.18 -1.59 -19.47
C ALA A 59 15.11 -0.50 -18.90
N GLY A 60 14.74 0.78 -19.04
CA GLY A 60 15.52 1.89 -18.52
C GLY A 60 15.65 1.85 -16.99
N SER A 61 14.54 1.59 -16.29
CA SER A 61 14.56 1.44 -14.84
C SER A 61 15.26 0.16 -14.38
N ALA A 62 15.22 -0.93 -15.17
CA ALA A 62 15.94 -2.17 -14.84
C ALA A 62 17.45 -1.99 -14.96
N VAL A 63 17.91 -1.29 -16.01
CA VAL A 63 19.32 -0.93 -16.19
C VAL A 63 19.76 0.02 -15.06
N ALA A 64 18.97 1.03 -14.75
CA ALA A 64 19.26 1.94 -13.63
C ALA A 64 19.35 1.18 -12.29
N LEU A 65 18.42 0.27 -12.01
CA LEU A 65 18.44 -0.59 -10.83
C LEU A 65 19.72 -1.43 -10.77
N ALA A 66 20.10 -2.08 -11.87
CA ALA A 66 21.32 -2.87 -11.94
C ALA A 66 22.56 -2.01 -11.65
N LEU A 67 22.67 -0.82 -12.24
CA LEU A 67 23.78 0.10 -11.98
C LEU A 67 23.81 0.56 -10.51
N LEU A 68 22.65 0.87 -9.92
CA LEU A 68 22.54 1.29 -8.52
C LEU A 68 22.96 0.20 -7.53
N ILE A 69 22.72 -1.07 -7.87
CA ILE A 69 23.10 -2.22 -7.03
C ILE A 69 24.57 -2.60 -7.23
N TRP A 70 25.05 -2.65 -8.47
CA TRP A 70 26.39 -3.17 -8.79
C TRP A 70 27.51 -2.14 -8.63
N ILE A 71 27.21 -0.88 -8.90
CA ILE A 71 28.18 0.23 -8.85
C ILE A 71 27.83 1.21 -7.72
N GLY A 72 26.53 1.38 -7.45
CA GLY A 72 26.04 2.26 -6.41
C GLY A 72 26.13 1.66 -5.00
N PRO A 73 25.79 2.46 -3.98
CA PRO A 73 25.88 2.06 -2.57
C PRO A 73 24.70 1.19 -2.09
N TYR A 74 23.80 0.78 -2.98
CA TYR A 74 22.52 0.15 -2.60
C TYR A 74 22.63 -1.37 -2.56
N PRO A 75 22.11 -2.03 -1.50
CA PRO A 75 22.13 -3.48 -1.43
C PRO A 75 21.15 -4.10 -2.45
N VAL A 76 21.37 -5.38 -2.76
CA VAL A 76 20.44 -6.20 -3.56
C VAL A 76 19.08 -6.32 -2.87
N SER A 77 19.06 -6.32 -1.52
CA SER A 77 17.82 -6.46 -0.76
C SER A 77 16.93 -5.23 -0.92
N MET A 78 15.72 -5.45 -1.44
CA MET A 78 14.65 -4.44 -1.48
C MET A 78 13.77 -4.46 -0.23
N ILE A 79 14.13 -5.27 0.77
CA ILE A 79 13.47 -5.32 2.07
C ILE A 79 14.46 -4.97 3.18
N GLY A 80 13.95 -4.51 4.32
CA GLY A 80 14.77 -4.27 5.50
C GLY A 80 15.36 -5.57 6.01
N VAL A 81 16.69 -5.64 6.06
CA VAL A 81 17.43 -6.78 6.61
C VAL A 81 18.19 -6.30 7.85
N PRO A 82 17.96 -6.91 9.03
CA PRO A 82 18.70 -6.57 10.24
C PRO A 82 20.22 -6.67 10.00
N GLY A 83 20.95 -5.62 10.36
CA GLY A 83 22.41 -5.55 10.21
C GLY A 83 22.92 -4.96 8.89
N GLN A 84 22.06 -4.60 7.93
CA GLN A 84 22.49 -3.82 6.76
C GLN A 84 22.58 -2.33 7.07
N ALA A 85 23.70 -1.71 6.68
CA ALA A 85 23.95 -0.28 6.90
C ALA A 85 23.01 0.63 6.08
N VAL A 86 22.64 0.19 4.88
CA VAL A 86 21.70 0.89 4.00
C VAL A 86 20.49 -0.01 3.77
N GLN A 87 19.28 0.54 3.87
CA GLN A 87 18.03 -0.17 3.61
C GLN A 87 17.25 0.53 2.50
N ASN A 88 16.83 -0.21 1.48
CA ASN A 88 16.10 0.36 0.35
C ASN A 88 14.61 0.64 0.65
N SER A 89 14.04 -0.01 1.66
CA SER A 89 12.60 0.08 1.98
C SER A 89 12.26 1.09 3.07
N MET A 90 13.25 1.52 3.87
CA MET A 90 13.04 2.35 5.05
C MET A 90 14.18 3.36 5.21
N PRO A 91 14.09 4.54 4.57
CA PRO A 91 13.06 4.99 3.63
C PRO A 91 13.22 4.47 2.19
N PRO A 92 12.22 4.63 1.29
CA PRO A 92 12.33 4.21 -0.11
C PRO A 92 13.50 4.89 -0.82
N SER A 93 14.46 4.11 -1.29
CA SER A 93 15.63 4.63 -2.02
C SER A 93 15.36 4.84 -3.51
N VAL A 94 16.29 5.46 -4.22
CA VAL A 94 16.29 5.51 -5.70
C VAL A 94 16.31 4.10 -6.30
N ALA A 95 16.98 3.14 -5.65
CA ALA A 95 16.96 1.74 -6.08
C ALA A 95 15.56 1.13 -5.95
N MET A 96 14.85 1.40 -4.84
CA MET A 96 13.45 0.98 -4.68
C MET A 96 12.54 1.61 -5.75
N LEU A 97 12.75 2.89 -6.06
CA LEU A 97 12.00 3.57 -7.12
C LEU A 97 12.23 2.91 -8.48
N ALA A 98 13.49 2.63 -8.83
CA ALA A 98 13.84 1.97 -10.08
C ALA A 98 13.21 0.58 -10.16
N PHE A 99 13.28 -0.20 -9.09
CA PHE A 99 12.62 -1.51 -8.98
C PHE A 99 11.11 -1.42 -9.22
N ALA A 100 10.43 -0.50 -8.55
CA ALA A 100 8.99 -0.31 -8.72
C ALA A 100 8.61 0.17 -10.14
N CYS A 101 9.41 1.07 -10.74
CA CYS A 101 9.21 1.50 -12.12
C CYS A 101 9.39 0.36 -13.12
N THR A 102 10.37 -0.53 -12.88
CA THR A 102 10.55 -1.74 -13.70
C THR A 102 9.33 -2.63 -13.65
N GLN A 103 8.82 -2.94 -12.45
CA GLN A 103 7.63 -3.76 -12.27
C GLN A 103 6.39 -3.11 -12.90
N ALA A 104 6.19 -1.81 -12.70
CA ALA A 104 5.08 -1.07 -13.30
C ALA A 104 5.15 -1.07 -14.84
N GLY A 105 6.33 -0.84 -15.41
CA GLY A 105 6.55 -0.89 -16.86
C GLY A 105 6.24 -2.26 -17.45
N ILE A 106 6.68 -3.34 -16.79
CA ILE A 106 6.39 -4.73 -17.19
C ILE A 106 4.88 -5.00 -17.11
N ALA A 107 4.23 -4.63 -16.01
CA ALA A 107 2.80 -4.83 -15.82
C ALA A 107 1.98 -4.12 -16.91
N VAL A 108 2.30 -2.85 -17.22
CA VAL A 108 1.64 -2.09 -18.27
C VAL A 108 1.93 -2.65 -19.67
N ALA A 109 3.17 -3.11 -19.92
CA ALA A 109 3.53 -3.71 -21.21
C ALA A 109 2.78 -5.02 -21.49
N ILE A 110 2.54 -5.83 -20.46
CA ILE A 110 1.86 -7.12 -20.57
C ILE A 110 0.32 -6.98 -20.52
N ALA A 111 -0.20 -5.87 -19.99
CA ALA A 111 -1.63 -5.62 -19.83
C ALA A 111 -2.47 -5.85 -21.11
N PRO A 112 -2.06 -5.44 -22.34
CA PRO A 112 -2.81 -5.72 -23.55
C PRO A 112 -2.94 -7.21 -23.87
N ALA A 113 -1.90 -8.00 -23.59
CA ALA A 113 -1.91 -9.45 -23.81
C ALA A 113 -2.83 -10.14 -22.79
N LEU A 114 -2.75 -9.74 -21.51
CA LEU A 114 -3.66 -10.22 -20.48
C LEU A 114 -5.11 -9.86 -20.81
N ASN A 115 -5.39 -8.62 -21.22
CA ASN A 115 -6.73 -8.22 -21.61
C ASN A 115 -7.31 -9.02 -22.78
N ARG A 116 -6.46 -9.56 -23.67
CA ARG A 116 -6.89 -10.47 -24.76
C ARG A 116 -7.17 -11.88 -24.23
N MET A 117 -6.30 -12.40 -23.37
CA MET A 117 -6.43 -13.74 -22.76
C MET A 117 -7.64 -13.83 -21.83
N LEU A 118 -7.94 -12.73 -21.12
CA LEU A 118 -9.00 -12.64 -20.12
C LEU A 118 -10.39 -12.28 -20.70
N ARG A 119 -10.59 -12.41 -22.03
CA ARG A 119 -11.87 -12.08 -22.70
C ARG A 119 -13.00 -13.08 -22.45
N SER A 120 -12.71 -14.27 -21.92
CA SER A 120 -13.74 -15.28 -21.72
C SER A 120 -14.72 -14.86 -20.61
N HIS A 121 -16.03 -15.04 -20.83
CA HIS A 121 -17.06 -14.69 -19.84
C HIS A 121 -16.85 -15.36 -18.48
N ARG A 122 -16.37 -16.61 -18.46
CA ARG A 122 -16.08 -17.33 -17.21
C ARG A 122 -14.98 -16.63 -16.41
N LEU A 123 -13.92 -16.20 -17.09
CA LEU A 123 -12.78 -15.56 -16.45
C LEU A 123 -13.11 -14.14 -16.01
N GLN A 124 -13.92 -13.40 -16.77
CA GLN A 124 -14.44 -12.10 -16.34
C GLN A 124 -15.30 -12.19 -15.07
N ARG A 125 -16.14 -13.23 -14.94
CA ARG A 125 -16.90 -13.45 -13.69
C ARG A 125 -15.99 -13.75 -12.51
N LEU A 126 -14.99 -14.62 -12.70
CA LEU A 126 -13.99 -14.91 -11.66
C LEU A 126 -13.21 -13.66 -11.26
N LEU A 127 -12.76 -12.86 -12.23
CA LEU A 127 -12.05 -11.61 -11.99
C LEU A 127 -12.94 -10.58 -11.29
N SER A 128 -14.21 -10.47 -11.68
CA SER A 128 -15.14 -9.55 -11.00
C SER A 128 -15.33 -9.96 -9.55
N ALA A 129 -15.51 -11.25 -9.26
CA ALA A 129 -15.60 -11.74 -7.89
C ALA A 129 -14.31 -11.50 -7.10
N ALA A 130 -13.14 -11.79 -7.70
CA ALA A 130 -11.85 -11.53 -7.07
C ALA A 130 -11.65 -10.03 -6.80
N ASN A 131 -11.96 -9.17 -7.77
CA ASN A 131 -11.83 -7.71 -7.66
C ASN A 131 -12.77 -7.13 -6.58
N SER A 132 -13.98 -7.67 -6.44
CA SER A 132 -14.89 -7.29 -5.35
C SER A 132 -14.35 -7.66 -3.96
N ASN A 133 -13.47 -8.66 -3.88
CA ASN A 133 -12.90 -9.14 -2.62
C ASN A 133 -11.43 -8.73 -2.42
N VAL A 134 -10.75 -8.16 -3.43
CA VAL A 134 -9.31 -7.88 -3.38
C VAL A 134 -8.97 -6.91 -2.25
N MET A 135 -9.85 -5.94 -1.99
CA MET A 135 -9.67 -4.99 -0.88
C MET A 135 -9.81 -5.69 0.48
N ALA A 136 -10.79 -6.60 0.62
CA ALA A 136 -10.95 -7.38 1.84
C ALA A 136 -9.73 -8.30 2.04
N LEU A 137 -9.30 -9.01 1.00
CA LEU A 137 -8.11 -9.85 1.04
C LEU A 137 -6.87 -9.03 1.45
N TYR A 138 -6.66 -7.87 0.83
CA TYR A 138 -5.54 -6.99 1.17
C TYR A 138 -5.55 -6.57 2.65
N LEU A 139 -6.71 -6.22 3.21
CA LEU A 139 -6.82 -5.79 4.60
C LEU A 139 -6.67 -6.93 5.61
N TRP A 140 -7.14 -8.14 5.27
CA TRP A 140 -7.27 -9.23 6.23
C TRP A 140 -6.22 -10.33 6.10
N HIS A 141 -5.47 -10.43 4.99
CA HIS A 141 -4.52 -11.53 4.76
C HIS A 141 -3.43 -11.71 5.84
N MET A 142 -3.11 -10.69 6.63
CA MET A 142 -2.16 -10.80 7.74
C MET A 142 -2.76 -11.50 8.97
N VAL A 143 -4.08 -11.53 9.13
CA VAL A 143 -4.75 -12.22 10.24
C VAL A 143 -4.52 -13.73 10.20
N PRO A 144 -4.67 -14.43 9.05
CA PRO A 144 -4.26 -15.83 8.89
C PRO A 144 -2.82 -16.09 9.30
N VAL A 145 -1.89 -15.20 8.92
CA VAL A 145 -0.46 -15.32 9.29
C VAL A 145 -0.30 -15.32 10.81
N VAL A 146 -0.97 -14.38 11.50
CA VAL A 146 -0.92 -14.29 12.97
C VAL A 146 -1.58 -15.50 13.63
N ILE A 147 -2.77 -15.91 13.18
CA ILE A 147 -3.49 -17.08 13.73
C ILE A 147 -2.62 -18.33 13.62
N VAL A 148 -2.11 -18.61 12.41
CA VAL A 148 -1.28 -19.79 12.17
C VAL A 148 0.01 -19.71 12.98
N ALA A 149 0.67 -18.55 13.06
CA ALA A 149 1.88 -18.39 13.86
C ALA A 149 1.62 -18.67 15.35
N VAL A 150 0.55 -18.12 15.94
CA VAL A 150 0.21 -18.31 17.36
C VAL A 150 -0.14 -19.77 17.69
N VAL A 151 -0.71 -20.51 16.74
CA VAL A 151 -1.07 -21.92 16.95
C VAL A 151 0.13 -22.85 16.68
N ALA A 152 0.80 -22.68 15.54
CA ALA A 152 1.82 -23.60 15.06
C ALA A 152 3.20 -23.38 15.71
N TYR A 153 3.55 -22.16 16.09
CA TYR A 153 4.85 -21.86 16.69
C TYR A 153 5.01 -22.50 18.08
N PRO A 154 4.06 -22.37 19.03
CA PRO A 154 4.17 -23.03 20.33
C PRO A 154 4.07 -24.56 20.23
N ALA A 155 3.37 -25.07 19.21
CA ALA A 155 3.25 -26.49 18.93
C ALA A 155 4.53 -27.10 18.30
N GLY A 156 5.53 -26.27 17.96
CA GLY A 156 6.76 -26.73 17.30
C GLY A 156 6.55 -27.22 15.87
N LEU A 157 5.43 -26.87 15.24
CA LEU A 157 5.02 -27.35 13.91
C LEU A 157 5.62 -26.54 12.75
N LEU A 158 6.52 -25.59 13.04
CA LEU A 158 7.16 -24.73 12.05
C LEU A 158 8.65 -25.09 11.94
N PRO A 159 9.00 -26.18 11.24
CA PRO A 159 10.39 -26.54 11.03
C PRO A 159 11.11 -25.40 10.30
N GLN A 160 12.35 -25.14 10.67
CA GLN A 160 13.23 -24.17 10.01
C GLN A 160 14.34 -24.89 9.26
N PRO A 161 14.02 -25.58 8.14
CA PRO A 161 15.03 -26.24 7.32
C PRO A 161 16.05 -25.23 6.81
N ALA A 162 17.28 -25.71 6.57
CA ALA A 162 18.36 -24.86 6.07
C ALA A 162 17.97 -24.18 4.75
N GLN A 163 18.25 -22.88 4.66
CA GLN A 163 17.91 -22.06 3.49
C GLN A 163 18.55 -22.62 2.22
N GLY A 164 17.82 -22.59 1.11
CA GLY A 164 18.29 -23.11 -0.19
C GLY A 164 18.17 -24.63 -0.37
N THR A 165 17.72 -25.37 0.64
CA THR A 165 17.44 -26.82 0.50
C THR A 165 16.07 -27.10 -0.11
N ALA A 166 15.87 -28.30 -0.65
CA ALA A 166 14.55 -28.74 -1.13
C ALA A 166 13.49 -28.75 -0.01
N ALA A 167 13.89 -29.14 1.21
CA ALA A 167 13.03 -29.09 2.38
C ALA A 167 12.56 -27.66 2.70
N TRP A 168 13.42 -26.66 2.51
CA TRP A 168 13.05 -25.25 2.69
C TRP A 168 12.02 -24.77 1.67
N TRP A 169 12.16 -25.17 0.39
CA TRP A 169 11.17 -24.87 -0.63
C TRP A 169 9.83 -25.58 -0.38
N LEU A 170 9.86 -26.85 0.06
CA LEU A 170 8.65 -27.59 0.44
C LEU A 170 7.94 -26.94 1.63
N ALA A 171 8.69 -26.58 2.68
CA ALA A 171 8.12 -25.88 3.84
C ALA A 171 7.46 -24.55 3.47
N ARG A 172 8.02 -23.80 2.49
CA ARG A 172 7.37 -22.60 1.96
C ARG A 172 6.08 -22.91 1.22
N LEU A 173 6.06 -23.94 0.38
CA LEU A 173 4.86 -24.33 -0.35
C LEU A 173 3.75 -24.79 0.60
N GLU A 174 4.10 -25.61 1.59
CA GLU A 174 3.18 -26.03 2.66
C GLU A 174 2.62 -24.83 3.43
N TRP A 175 3.49 -23.88 3.79
CA TRP A 175 3.10 -22.64 4.44
C TRP A 175 2.11 -21.82 3.60
N GLU A 176 2.39 -21.61 2.31
CA GLU A 176 1.49 -20.89 1.40
C GLU A 176 0.13 -21.61 1.24
N VAL A 177 0.12 -22.94 1.19
CA VAL A 177 -1.12 -23.73 1.13
C VAL A 177 -1.95 -23.55 2.40
N VAL A 178 -1.32 -23.68 3.57
CA VAL A 178 -2.00 -23.50 4.87
C VAL A 178 -2.56 -22.09 4.99
N LEU A 179 -1.77 -21.06 4.68
CA LEU A 179 -2.23 -19.67 4.70
C LEU A 179 -3.36 -19.43 3.71
N SER A 180 -3.29 -19.97 2.51
CA SER A 180 -4.36 -19.85 1.49
C SER A 180 -5.66 -20.47 1.98
N LEU A 181 -5.60 -21.63 2.63
CA LEU A 181 -6.78 -22.30 3.20
C LEU A 181 -7.40 -21.48 4.33
N VAL A 182 -6.58 -21.01 5.28
CA VAL A 182 -7.07 -20.19 6.40
C VAL A 182 -7.64 -18.86 5.91
N THR A 183 -6.99 -18.23 4.93
CA THR A 183 -7.48 -17.01 4.28
C THR A 183 -8.80 -17.26 3.56
N ALA A 184 -8.97 -18.38 2.87
CA ALA A 184 -10.24 -18.72 2.21
C ALA A 184 -11.39 -18.91 3.22
N VAL A 185 -11.11 -19.53 4.37
CA VAL A 185 -12.07 -19.67 5.47
C VAL A 185 -12.43 -18.29 6.02
N GLU A 186 -11.44 -17.45 6.30
CA GLU A 186 -11.65 -16.09 6.78
C GLU A 186 -12.49 -15.26 5.80
N MET A 187 -12.16 -15.27 4.51
CA MET A 187 -12.93 -14.55 3.49
C MET A 187 -14.39 -15.04 3.42
N THR A 188 -14.61 -16.36 3.60
CA THR A 188 -15.96 -16.93 3.66
C THR A 188 -16.72 -16.44 4.90
N LEU A 189 -16.06 -16.36 6.05
CA LEU A 189 -16.62 -15.81 7.28
C LEU A 189 -16.97 -14.32 7.12
N LEU A 190 -16.06 -13.51 6.58
CA LEU A 190 -16.30 -12.09 6.33
C LEU A 190 -17.46 -11.88 5.36
N TRP A 191 -17.55 -12.70 4.30
CA TRP A 191 -18.67 -12.67 3.38
C TRP A 191 -19.99 -13.02 4.07
N TRP A 192 -19.99 -14.03 4.95
CA TRP A 192 -21.18 -14.41 5.71
C TRP A 192 -21.59 -13.32 6.72
N LEU A 193 -20.62 -12.74 7.41
CA LEU A 193 -20.78 -11.64 8.37
C LEU A 193 -20.85 -10.25 7.72
N ARG A 194 -20.92 -10.15 6.38
CA ARG A 194 -20.92 -8.86 5.66
C ARG A 194 -22.03 -7.92 6.11
N ARG A 195 -23.17 -8.44 6.59
CA ARG A 195 -24.26 -7.63 7.13
C ARG A 195 -23.83 -6.81 8.36
N PHE A 196 -22.86 -7.31 9.12
CA PHE A 196 -22.29 -6.63 10.28
C PHE A 196 -21.07 -5.79 9.89
N PHE A 197 -20.14 -6.36 9.10
CA PHE A 197 -18.88 -5.67 8.77
C PHE A 197 -19.00 -4.61 7.66
N ALA A 198 -19.97 -4.73 6.75
CA ALA A 198 -20.21 -3.74 5.70
C ALA A 198 -21.17 -2.62 6.16
N ALA A 199 -21.59 -2.61 7.43
CA ALA A 199 -22.36 -1.51 7.97
C ALA A 199 -21.47 -0.24 7.95
N PRO A 200 -21.93 0.86 7.31
CA PRO A 200 -21.15 2.09 7.31
C PRO A 200 -20.92 2.55 8.75
N LEU A 201 -19.70 3.02 9.03
CA LEU A 201 -19.36 3.54 10.34
C LEU A 201 -20.39 4.61 10.76
N PRO A 202 -20.88 4.57 12.00
CA PRO A 202 -21.89 5.52 12.47
C PRO A 202 -21.31 6.93 12.36
N THR A 203 -21.96 7.77 11.55
CA THR A 203 -21.59 9.18 11.43
C THR A 203 -22.26 9.97 12.53
N ILE A 204 -21.50 10.84 13.21
CA ILE A 204 -22.02 11.67 14.29
C ILE A 204 -22.46 12.99 13.66
N ARG A 205 -23.77 13.24 13.65
CA ARG A 205 -24.32 14.50 13.14
C ARG A 205 -24.24 15.56 14.23
N ILE A 206 -23.45 16.59 13.99
CA ILE A 206 -23.33 17.74 14.90
C ILE A 206 -23.72 19.04 14.19
N PRO A 207 -24.27 20.03 14.92
CA PRO A 207 -24.67 21.32 14.36
C PRO A 207 -23.43 22.16 14.03
N LEU A 208 -22.68 21.72 13.02
CA LEU A 208 -21.39 22.26 12.66
C LEU A 208 -21.54 23.18 11.43
N PRO A 209 -20.99 24.42 11.47
CA PRO A 209 -21.00 25.28 10.30
C PRO A 209 -20.21 24.64 9.16
N GLN A 210 -20.74 24.66 7.94
CA GLN A 210 -20.14 23.93 6.80
C GLN A 210 -18.70 24.35 6.50
N ARG A 211 -18.33 25.62 6.76
CA ARG A 211 -16.95 26.13 6.65
C ARG A 211 -15.92 25.37 7.51
N TRP A 212 -16.36 24.74 8.60
CA TRP A 212 -15.49 24.01 9.52
C TRP A 212 -15.50 22.49 9.27
N ALA A 213 -16.42 21.99 8.44
CA ALA A 213 -16.52 20.56 8.17
C ALA A 213 -15.27 20.00 7.47
N GLU A 214 -14.80 20.66 6.41
CA GLU A 214 -13.57 20.28 5.70
C GLU A 214 -12.31 20.40 6.58
N PRO A 215 -12.04 21.55 7.25
CA PRO A 215 -10.88 21.66 8.13
C PRO A 215 -10.85 20.61 9.24
N ILE A 216 -11.99 20.35 9.89
CA ILE A 216 -12.08 19.35 10.97
C ILE A 216 -11.82 17.94 10.43
N MET A 217 -12.37 17.60 9.26
CA MET A 217 -12.12 16.33 8.62
C MET A 217 -10.64 16.16 8.26
N LEU A 218 -10.00 17.20 7.71
CA LEU A 218 -8.58 17.17 7.36
C LEU A 218 -7.69 17.04 8.60
N VAL A 219 -8.00 17.80 9.66
CA VAL A 219 -7.28 17.70 10.94
C VAL A 219 -7.44 16.30 11.53
N GLY A 220 -8.66 15.76 11.56
CA GLY A 220 -8.91 14.40 12.04
C GLY A 220 -8.16 13.33 11.24
N ALA A 221 -8.16 13.45 9.90
CA ALA A 221 -7.43 12.56 9.01
C ALA A 221 -5.92 12.64 9.23
N MET A 222 -5.36 13.86 9.42
CA MET A 222 -3.96 14.05 9.73
C MET A 222 -3.59 13.44 11.09
N MET A 223 -4.43 13.61 12.12
CA MET A 223 -4.21 13.01 13.44
C MET A 223 -4.22 11.48 13.37
N ALA A 224 -5.17 10.90 12.64
CA ALA A 224 -5.24 9.45 12.44
C ALA A 224 -4.02 8.93 11.66
N ALA A 225 -3.64 9.60 10.57
CA ALA A 225 -2.47 9.23 9.77
C ALA A 225 -1.16 9.34 10.56
N ALA A 226 -0.97 10.43 11.32
CA ALA A 226 0.20 10.62 12.16
C ALA A 226 0.30 9.54 13.24
N SER A 227 -0.83 9.19 13.88
CA SER A 227 -0.84 8.14 14.90
C SER A 227 -0.50 6.77 14.31
N LEU A 228 -1.05 6.44 13.14
CA LEU A 228 -0.71 5.21 12.42
C LEU A 228 0.77 5.18 12.01
N TRP A 229 1.32 6.30 11.57
CA TRP A 229 2.74 6.41 11.25
C TRP A 229 3.62 6.16 12.49
N VAL A 230 3.26 6.71 13.65
CA VAL A 230 3.97 6.45 14.92
C VAL A 230 3.90 4.98 15.29
N VAL A 231 2.72 4.33 15.22
CA VAL A 231 2.58 2.89 15.50
C VAL A 231 3.39 2.06 14.51
N ALA A 232 3.40 2.43 13.23
CA ALA A 232 4.20 1.73 12.22
C ALA A 232 5.71 1.88 12.45
N ALA A 233 6.17 3.03 12.94
CA ALA A 233 7.58 3.30 13.18
C ALA A 233 8.09 2.72 14.51
N ALA A 234 7.30 2.84 15.59
CA ALA A 234 7.70 2.45 16.94
C ALA A 234 7.17 1.06 17.38
N GLY A 235 6.26 0.48 16.59
CA GLY A 235 5.60 -0.79 16.90
C GLY A 235 4.40 -0.63 17.85
N PHE A 236 3.78 -1.76 18.19
CA PHE A 236 2.57 -1.82 19.02
C PHE A 236 2.81 -1.69 20.53
N ALA A 237 4.04 -1.92 20.99
CA ALA A 237 4.41 -1.81 22.39
C ALA A 237 5.85 -1.28 22.55
N PRO A 238 6.08 0.02 22.30
CA PRO A 238 7.36 0.65 22.59
C PRO A 238 7.72 0.40 24.06
N ASP A 239 8.94 -0.06 24.32
CA ASP A 239 9.43 -0.38 25.67
C ASP A 239 8.57 -1.41 26.45
N GLY A 240 7.82 -2.25 25.73
CA GLY A 240 6.94 -3.27 26.32
C GLY A 240 5.61 -2.71 26.86
N LYS A 241 5.30 -1.44 26.61
CA LYS A 241 4.04 -0.80 27.05
C LYS A 241 3.22 -0.36 25.85
N TYR A 242 1.90 -0.55 25.95
CA TYR A 242 0.99 -0.09 24.91
C TYR A 242 0.93 1.46 24.88
N PRO A 243 1.11 2.12 23.72
CA PRO A 243 1.21 3.57 23.62
C PRO A 243 -0.19 4.23 23.66
N TRP A 244 -0.76 4.36 24.85
CA TRP A 244 -2.11 4.91 25.06
C TRP A 244 -2.32 6.30 24.48
N MET A 245 -1.30 7.18 24.54
CA MET A 245 -1.42 8.53 23.96
C MET A 245 -1.63 8.47 22.45
N THR A 246 -0.88 7.63 21.74
CA THR A 246 -1.04 7.43 20.29
C THR A 246 -2.41 6.85 19.95
N ALA A 247 -2.90 5.90 20.76
CA ALA A 247 -4.24 5.35 20.61
C ALA A 247 -5.34 6.40 20.84
N LEU A 248 -5.17 7.30 21.83
CA LEU A 248 -6.11 8.39 22.10
C LEU A 248 -6.13 9.43 20.97
N VAL A 249 -4.97 9.82 20.45
CA VAL A 249 -4.88 10.75 19.31
C VAL A 249 -5.50 10.14 18.06
N PHE A 250 -5.29 8.83 17.84
CA PHE A 250 -5.94 8.10 16.76
C PHE A 250 -7.47 8.08 16.92
N ALA A 251 -7.97 7.75 18.11
CA ALA A 251 -9.41 7.73 18.41
C ALA A 251 -10.03 9.12 18.22
N LEU A 252 -9.37 10.17 18.71
CA LEU A 252 -9.81 11.56 18.51
C LEU A 252 -9.84 11.91 17.02
N GLY A 253 -8.79 11.56 16.26
CA GLY A 253 -8.75 11.76 14.81
C GLY A 253 -9.93 11.08 14.09
N LEU A 254 -10.23 9.83 14.44
CA LEU A 254 -11.38 9.11 13.91
C LEU A 254 -12.71 9.77 14.26
N THR A 255 -12.88 10.25 15.50
CA THR A 255 -14.11 10.95 15.89
C THR A 255 -14.30 12.25 15.10
N LEU A 256 -13.24 13.02 14.87
CA LEU A 256 -13.30 14.24 14.06
C LEU A 256 -13.67 13.95 12.60
N VAL A 257 -13.17 12.85 12.03
CA VAL A 257 -13.54 12.40 10.68
C VAL A 257 -15.00 11.90 10.62
N ALA A 258 -15.49 11.27 11.70
CA ALA A 258 -16.87 10.77 11.78
C ALA A 258 -17.91 11.90 11.97
N CYS A 259 -17.49 13.08 12.41
CA CYS A 259 -18.34 14.25 12.58
C CYS A 259 -18.78 14.84 11.24
N ARG A 260 -20.10 14.93 11.02
CA ARG A 260 -20.68 15.57 9.81
C ARG A 260 -21.64 16.71 10.17
N PRO A 261 -21.69 17.77 9.34
CA PRO A 261 -22.64 18.87 9.54
C PRO A 261 -24.08 18.36 9.39
N ALA A 262 -24.95 18.73 10.32
CA ALA A 262 -26.33 18.25 10.37
C ALA A 262 -27.21 18.73 9.19
N LYS A 263 -26.83 19.82 8.50
CA LYS A 263 -27.52 20.34 7.31
C LYS A 263 -26.72 20.01 6.05
N ALA A 264 -27.14 18.99 5.32
CA ALA A 264 -26.71 18.79 3.94
C ALA A 264 -27.56 19.70 3.04
N THR A 265 -26.98 20.79 2.54
CA THR A 265 -27.67 21.60 1.53
C THR A 265 -27.61 20.85 0.21
N LEU A 266 -28.75 20.36 -0.29
CA LEU A 266 -28.95 20.03 -1.69
C LEU A 266 -28.64 21.30 -2.51
N ARG A 267 -27.44 21.39 -3.09
CA ARG A 267 -27.10 22.44 -4.06
C ARG A 267 -27.00 21.82 -5.45
N SER A 268 -28.12 21.96 -6.17
CA SER A 268 -28.28 22.13 -7.62
C SER A 268 -27.42 21.27 -8.56
N VAL A 269 -27.98 20.14 -9.01
CA VAL A 269 -27.65 19.54 -10.32
C VAL A 269 -28.79 19.77 -11.34
N ASP A 270 -29.95 20.26 -10.92
CA ASP A 270 -31.06 20.58 -11.83
C ASP A 270 -31.01 22.04 -12.32
N THR A 271 -30.06 22.34 -13.20
CA THR A 271 -30.22 23.40 -14.21
C THR A 271 -29.58 22.94 -15.52
N ALA A 272 -30.14 21.87 -16.11
CA ALA A 272 -30.07 21.71 -17.55
C ALA A 272 -31.24 22.53 -18.12
N PRO A 273 -31.01 23.54 -18.99
CA PRO A 273 -32.11 24.16 -19.70
C PRO A 273 -32.70 23.12 -20.66
N GLU A 274 -33.99 22.84 -20.52
CA GLU A 274 -34.76 22.17 -21.57
C GLU A 274 -34.69 23.04 -22.82
N SER A 275 -33.94 22.59 -23.82
CA SER A 275 -33.99 23.15 -25.17
C SER A 275 -35.27 22.66 -25.83
N ASN A 276 -36.20 23.59 -26.05
CA ASN A 276 -37.22 23.51 -27.11
C ASN A 276 -36.58 23.28 -28.48
#